data_AF-A0A3R7TXI6-F1
#
_entry.id   AF-A0A3R7TXI6-F1
#
_cell.length_a   1.000
_cell.length_b   1.000
_cell.length_c   1.000
_cell.angle_alpha   90.00
_cell.angle_beta   90.00
_cell.angle_gamma   90.00
#
_symmetry.space_group_name_H-M   'P 1'
#
loop_
_entity.id
_entity.type
_entity.pdbx_description
1 polymer ?
#
loop_
_entity_poly.entity_id
_entity_poly.type
_entity_poly.pdbx_seq_one_letter_code
_entity_poly.pdbx_strand_id
1 'polypeptide(L)'
;MKEVILQEFNNILKEYKYELYHKTFTAAAQEARKVAEKKGFEIDEENWTTEVAFGGKYKRARPSVGKSNSFSVQLIKNGKPQRKHLHFQVYGMESGSFELNAYVS
;
A
#
# COMPACT_ATOMS: atom_id res chain seq x y z
N MET A 1 12.31 31.09 -13.31
CA MET A 1 11.92 30.00 -14.23
C MET A 1 12.46 28.64 -13.79
N LYS A 2 13.79 28.44 -13.64
CA LYS A 2 14.35 27.16 -13.13
C LYS A 2 13.86 26.77 -11.72
N GLU A 3 13.73 27.75 -10.84
CA GLU A 3 13.32 27.55 -9.44
C GLU A 3 11.85 27.09 -9.31
N VAL A 4 10.97 27.63 -10.15
CA VAL A 4 9.56 27.24 -10.24
C VAL A 4 9.44 25.79 -10.72
N ILE A 5 10.18 25.41 -11.78
CA ILE A 5 10.19 24.03 -12.31
C ILE A 5 10.71 23.03 -11.26
N LEU A 6 11.75 23.40 -10.50
CA LEU A 6 12.27 22.58 -9.40
C LEU A 6 11.22 22.37 -8.30
N GLN A 7 10.46 23.42 -7.98
CA GLN A 7 9.44 23.36 -6.95
C GLN A 7 8.24 22.51 -7.38
N GLU A 8 7.78 22.66 -8.64
CA GLU A 8 6.75 21.80 -9.24
C GLU A 8 7.20 20.33 -9.28
N PHE A 9 8.43 20.06 -9.71
CA PHE A 9 8.99 18.71 -9.74
C PHE A 9 9.05 18.05 -8.36
N ASN A 10 9.51 18.80 -7.34
CA ASN A 10 9.55 18.29 -5.97
C ASN A 10 8.15 18.00 -5.40
N ASN A 11 7.16 18.80 -5.77
CA ASN A 11 5.78 18.56 -5.38
C ASN A 11 5.23 17.28 -6.04
N ILE A 12 5.47 17.08 -7.33
CA ILE A 12 5.10 15.86 -8.07
C ILE A 12 5.76 14.62 -7.44
N LEU A 13 7.05 14.70 -7.10
CA LEU A 13 7.75 13.60 -6.43
C LEU A 13 7.19 13.30 -5.05
N LYS A 14 6.79 14.32 -4.28
CA LYS A 14 6.12 14.12 -2.99
C LYS A 14 4.76 13.46 -3.16
N GLU A 15 3.98 13.82 -4.18
CA GLU A 15 2.69 13.18 -4.46
C GLU A 15 2.84 11.71 -4.85
N TYR A 16 3.92 11.35 -5.57
CA TYR A 16 4.21 9.96 -5.93
C TYR A 16 4.76 9.13 -4.77
N LYS A 17 5.36 9.77 -3.76
CA LYS A 17 5.75 9.09 -2.53
C LYS A 17 4.53 8.83 -1.66
N TYR A 18 4.47 7.64 -1.09
CA TYR A 18 3.49 7.28 -0.08
C TYR A 18 4.16 7.35 1.30
N GLU A 19 3.38 7.49 2.37
CA GLU A 19 3.92 7.54 3.73
C GLU A 19 4.50 6.17 4.11
N LEU A 20 5.77 6.15 4.56
CA LEU A 20 6.48 4.90 4.87
C LEU A 20 6.12 4.33 6.25
N TYR A 21 5.89 5.21 7.23
CA TYR A 21 5.72 4.83 8.63
C TYR A 21 4.33 5.16 9.13
N HIS A 22 3.70 4.22 9.81
CA HIS A 22 2.34 4.37 10.30
C HIS A 22 2.17 3.86 11.72
N LYS A 23 1.25 4.48 12.46
CA LYS A 23 0.92 4.09 13.84
C LYS A 23 0.13 2.78 13.93
N THR A 24 -0.59 2.41 12.86
CA THR A 24 -1.42 1.21 12.82
C THR A 24 -1.24 0.45 11.51
N PHE A 25 -1.43 -0.87 11.56
CA PHE A 25 -1.45 -1.72 10.38
C PHE A 25 -2.52 -1.24 9.37
N THR A 26 -3.71 -0.88 9.86
CA THR A 26 -4.80 -0.42 8.99
C THR A 26 -4.41 0.85 8.24
N ALA A 27 -3.73 1.80 8.89
CA ALA A 27 -3.25 3.00 8.19
C ALA A 27 -2.23 2.65 7.09
N ALA A 28 -1.30 1.73 7.36
CA ALA A 28 -0.36 1.25 6.35
C ALA A 28 -1.06 0.55 5.17
N ALA A 29 -2.05 -0.30 5.45
CA ALA A 29 -2.82 -0.96 4.40
C ALA A 29 -3.60 0.06 3.54
N GLN A 30 -4.26 1.04 4.17
CA GLN A 30 -4.98 2.08 3.43
C GLN A 30 -4.04 2.96 2.60
N GLU A 31 -2.84 3.24 3.08
CA GLU A 31 -1.83 3.96 2.27
C GLU A 31 -1.36 3.12 1.07
N ALA A 32 -1.20 1.80 1.23
CA ALA A 32 -0.92 0.89 0.12
C ALA A 32 -2.04 0.90 -0.94
N ARG A 33 -3.31 0.95 -0.51
CA ARG A 33 -4.47 1.10 -1.41
C ARG A 33 -4.36 2.37 -2.25
N LYS A 34 -4.00 3.51 -1.65
CA LYS A 34 -3.79 4.77 -2.38
C LYS A 34 -2.68 4.67 -3.44
N VAL A 35 -1.68 3.81 -3.25
CA VAL A 35 -0.64 3.58 -4.28
C VAL A 35 -1.24 2.99 -5.56
N ALA A 36 -2.22 2.09 -5.44
CA ALA A 36 -2.96 1.55 -6.59
C ALA A 36 -3.88 2.60 -7.21
N GLU A 37 -4.62 3.34 -6.38
CA GLU A 37 -5.56 4.39 -6.80
C GLU A 37 -4.85 5.52 -7.58
N LYS A 38 -3.71 6.00 -7.08
CA LYS A 38 -2.86 7.00 -7.79
C LYS A 38 -2.39 6.52 -9.16
N LYS A 39 -2.34 5.20 -9.40
CA LYS A 39 -1.99 4.60 -10.70
C LYS A 39 -3.22 4.31 -11.57
N GLY A 40 -4.41 4.70 -11.14
CA GLY A 40 -5.66 4.53 -11.86
C GLY A 40 -6.19 3.09 -11.83
N PHE A 41 -5.96 2.39 -10.71
CA PHE A 41 -6.54 1.08 -10.42
C PHE A 41 -7.46 1.17 -9.21
N GLU A 42 -8.50 0.35 -9.23
CA GLU A 42 -9.38 0.05 -8.10
C GLU A 42 -8.92 -1.26 -7.44
N ILE A 43 -9.25 -1.42 -6.16
CA ILE A 43 -9.02 -2.66 -5.41
C ILE A 43 -10.22 -3.59 -5.60
N ASP A 44 -9.96 -4.88 -5.81
CA ASP A 44 -10.99 -5.90 -5.63
C ASP A 44 -11.30 -6.05 -4.12
N GLU A 45 -12.48 -5.58 -3.70
CA GLU A 45 -12.88 -5.52 -2.28
C GLU A 45 -13.07 -6.90 -1.65
N GLU A 46 -13.49 -7.90 -2.42
CA GLU A 46 -13.67 -9.28 -1.92
C GLU A 46 -12.30 -9.92 -1.66
N ASN A 47 -11.38 -9.75 -2.61
CA ASN A 47 -10.01 -10.20 -2.45
C ASN A 47 -9.28 -9.45 -1.32
N TRP A 48 -9.49 -8.13 -1.21
CA TRP A 48 -8.97 -7.34 -0.10
C TRP A 48 -9.47 -7.84 1.25
N THR A 49 -10.78 -8.12 1.36
CA THR A 49 -11.38 -8.61 2.60
C THR A 49 -10.75 -9.94 3.01
N THR A 50 -10.62 -10.87 2.06
CA THR A 50 -10.08 -12.20 2.32
C THR A 50 -8.59 -12.17 2.66
N GLU A 51 -7.77 -11.50 1.84
CA GLU A 51 -6.32 -11.50 1.99
C GLU A 51 -5.83 -10.54 3.08
N VAL A 52 -6.44 -9.36 3.21
CA VAL A 52 -5.96 -8.28 4.07
C VAL A 52 -6.80 -8.13 5.33
N ALA A 53 -8.13 -8.02 5.23
CA ALA A 53 -8.94 -7.79 6.44
C ALA A 53 -8.97 -9.02 7.35
N PHE A 54 -9.10 -10.21 6.78
CA PHE A 54 -9.06 -11.48 7.50
C PHE A 54 -7.66 -12.09 7.64
N GLY A 55 -6.68 -11.51 6.94
CA GLY A 55 -5.27 -11.88 7.06
C GLY A 55 -4.80 -12.99 6.12
N GLY A 56 -5.68 -13.51 5.24
CA GLY A 56 -5.33 -14.48 4.20
C GLY A 56 -4.54 -15.67 4.75
N LYS A 57 -3.34 -15.88 4.22
CA LYS A 57 -2.42 -16.95 4.66
C LYS A 57 -1.88 -16.80 6.10
N TYR A 58 -2.13 -15.67 6.76
CA TYR A 58 -1.68 -15.39 8.12
C TYR A 58 -2.82 -15.55 9.12
N LYS A 59 -2.50 -15.96 10.37
CA LYS A 59 -3.50 -16.00 11.46
C LYS A 59 -4.13 -14.63 11.76
N ARG A 60 -3.39 -13.55 11.49
CA ARG A 60 -3.86 -12.17 11.56
C ARG A 60 -3.06 -11.32 10.57
N ALA A 61 -3.70 -10.32 9.99
CA ALA A 61 -3.08 -9.44 9.01
C ALA A 61 -1.95 -8.59 9.62
N ARG A 62 -2.15 -8.11 10.85
CA ARG A 62 -1.17 -7.31 11.58
C ARG A 62 0.08 -8.14 11.89
N PRO A 63 1.28 -7.72 11.43
CA PRO A 63 2.53 -8.38 11.80
C PRO A 63 2.84 -8.17 13.29
N SER A 64 3.51 -9.16 13.89
CA SER A 64 4.15 -8.99 15.20
C SER A 64 5.40 -8.11 15.09
N VAL A 65 5.87 -7.57 16.21
CA VAL A 65 7.17 -6.87 16.29
C VAL A 65 8.29 -7.77 15.76
N GLY A 66 9.15 -7.21 14.93
CA GLY A 66 10.27 -7.91 14.28
C GLY A 66 9.88 -8.83 13.12
N LYS A 67 8.60 -8.80 12.67
CA LYS A 67 8.10 -9.66 11.59
C LYS A 67 7.42 -8.82 10.50
N SER A 68 7.32 -9.41 9.31
CA SER A 68 6.62 -8.84 8.17
C SER A 68 5.49 -9.75 7.69
N ASN A 69 4.37 -9.15 7.33
CA ASN A 69 3.30 -9.82 6.59
C ASN A 69 3.21 -9.19 5.19
N SER A 70 2.97 -9.99 4.16
CA SER A 70 2.97 -9.56 2.76
C SER A 70 1.71 -10.05 2.05
N PHE A 71 1.13 -9.16 1.25
CA PHE A 71 -0.17 -9.32 0.62
C PHE A 71 -0.06 -9.03 -0.88
N SER A 72 -0.90 -9.72 -1.65
CA SER A 72 -1.08 -9.50 -3.09
C SER A 72 -2.56 -9.35 -3.33
N VAL A 73 -2.99 -8.18 -3.81
CA VAL A 73 -4.41 -7.87 -4.00
C VAL A 73 -4.69 -7.64 -5.48
N GLN A 74 -5.76 -8.26 -5.95
CA GLN A 74 -6.25 -8.11 -7.32
C GLN A 74 -6.68 -6.66 -7.58
N LEU A 75 -6.39 -6.20 -8.81
CA LEU A 75 -6.73 -4.86 -9.25
C LEU A 75 -7.81 -4.89 -10.31
N ILE A 76 -8.68 -3.89 -10.24
CA ILE A 76 -9.76 -3.64 -11.21
C ILE A 76 -9.45 -2.32 -11.92
N LYS A 77 -9.82 -2.22 -13.20
CA LYS A 77 -9.84 -0.95 -13.92
C LYS A 77 -11.02 -0.92 -14.86
N ASN A 78 -11.87 0.10 -14.74
CA ASN A 78 -13.11 0.22 -15.52
C ASN A 78 -13.99 -1.04 -15.41
N GLY A 79 -14.13 -1.57 -14.19
CA GLY A 79 -14.92 -2.78 -13.92
C GLY A 79 -14.33 -4.10 -14.45
N LYS A 80 -13.08 -4.11 -14.94
CA LYS A 80 -12.43 -5.33 -15.46
C LYS A 80 -11.21 -5.73 -14.61
N PRO A 81 -11.05 -7.03 -14.28
CA PRO A 81 -9.84 -7.53 -13.63
C PRO A 81 -8.58 -7.23 -14.44
N GLN A 82 -7.49 -6.93 -13.76
CA GLN A 82 -6.19 -6.62 -14.36
C GLN A 82 -5.19 -7.76 -14.12
N ARG A 83 -4.21 -7.90 -15.02
CA ARG A 83 -3.10 -8.86 -14.83
C ARG A 83 -2.14 -8.43 -13.70
N LYS A 84 -2.13 -7.14 -13.38
CA LYS A 84 -1.30 -6.55 -12.32
C LYS A 84 -1.98 -6.66 -10.96
N HIS A 85 -1.18 -6.66 -9.91
CA HIS A 85 -1.65 -6.68 -8.53
C HIS A 85 -1.05 -5.54 -7.72
N LEU A 86 -1.74 -5.12 -6.66
CA LEU A 86 -1.12 -4.37 -5.58
C LEU A 86 -0.37 -5.37 -4.69
N HIS A 87 0.93 -5.23 -4.60
CA HIS A 87 1.74 -5.94 -3.63
C HIS A 87 2.14 -4.98 -2.53
N PHE A 88 1.94 -5.41 -1.28
CA PHE A 88 2.47 -4.65 -0.17
C PHE A 88 2.91 -5.54 0.98
N GLN A 89 3.90 -5.05 1.72
CA GLN A 89 4.42 -5.65 2.93
C GLN A 89 4.33 -4.64 4.06
N VAL A 90 3.91 -5.11 5.22
CA VAL A 90 3.95 -4.33 6.46
C VAL A 90 4.89 -5.02 7.44
N TYR A 91 5.88 -4.29 7.94
CA TYR A 91 6.80 -4.73 8.98
C TYR A 91 6.42 -4.12 10.34
N GLY A 92 6.35 -4.94 11.39
CA GLY A 92 6.12 -4.48 12.76
C GLY A 92 7.42 -4.05 13.43
N MET A 93 7.55 -2.76 13.75
CA MET A 93 8.76 -2.19 14.33
C MET A 93 8.79 -2.32 15.86
N GLU A 94 9.98 -2.26 16.46
CA GLU A 94 10.15 -2.27 17.93
C GLU A 94 9.49 -1.07 18.62
N SER A 95 9.38 0.06 17.91
CA SER A 95 8.66 1.26 18.38
C SER A 95 7.14 1.06 18.51
N GLY A 96 6.59 -0.07 18.05
CA GLY A 96 5.16 -0.33 17.96
C GLY A 96 4.50 0.25 16.71
N SER A 97 5.25 0.97 15.88
CA SER A 97 4.81 1.46 14.57
C SER A 97 4.99 0.41 13.47
N PHE A 98 4.56 0.73 12.25
CA PHE A 98 4.57 -0.14 11.09
C PHE A 98 5.27 0.53 9.93
N GLU A 99 6.15 -0.20 9.25
CA GLU A 99 6.80 0.24 8.01
C GLU A 99 6.11 -0.40 6.81
N LEU A 100 5.82 0.39 5.77
CA LEU A 100 5.11 -0.01 4.56
C LEU A 100 6.04 -0.08 3.34
N ASN A 101 6.05 -1.23 2.66
CA ASN A 101 6.52 -1.33 1.28
C ASN A 101 5.33 -1.62 0.37
N ALA A 102 5.08 -0.82 -0.66
CA ALA A 102 3.95 -0.99 -1.57
C ALA A 102 4.32 -0.69 -3.03
N TYR A 103 3.88 -1.56 -3.94
CA TYR A 103 4.06 -1.38 -5.38
C TYR A 103 2.96 -2.07 -6.17
N VAL A 104 2.83 -1.68 -7.45
CA VAL A 104 1.94 -2.36 -8.40
C VAL A 104 2.82 -2.99 -9.47
N SER A 105 2.71 -4.31 -9.65
CA SER A 105 3.41 -5.05 -10.70
C SER A 105 2.46 -5.95 -11.48
#